data_AF-A0A392NE17-F1
#
_entry.id   AF-A0A392NE17-F1
#
_cell.length_a   1.000
_cell.length_b   1.000
_cell.length_c   1.000
_cell.angle_alpha   90.00
_cell.angle_beta   90.00
_cell.angle_gamma   90.00
#
_symmetry.space_group_name_H-M   'P 1'
#
loop_
_entity.id
_entity.type
_entity.pdbx_description
1 polymer ?
#
loop_
_entity_poly.entity_id
_entity_poly.type
_entity_poly.pdbx_seq_one_letter_code
_entity_poly.pdbx_strand_id
1 'polypeptide(L)'
;SILSGEPSIVEAAAALLKAIVTRNPKAMIRLYSTGAFYFALAYPGSNLLSIGKLFSVTHVHQAFHGGEEAAVSSSLPLAKRSVLGGLLPESLLYVLERSGPAAFAAAMVSDSDTPEIIWTHKMRAENLIRQVLQHLGDFPQKLSQHCHVLYDYAPMPPVTYPELRDEMWCHRYYLRNLCDEIRFPNWPIVEHVEFLQSLLVMWREELTRKPMDLSEEEACKILEISLEDVSSDDVKKKSSFETADEASSLSKQIENIDEEKLKRQYRKLAMKYHPDKNPEGRERFLAIQKA
;
A
#
# COMPACT_ATOMS: atom_id res chain seq x y z
N SER A 1 -3.14 -11.95 20.77
CA SER A 1 -2.71 -11.72 19.37
C SER A 1 -3.01 -10.27 19.04
N ILE A 2 -2.27 -9.59 18.15
CA ILE A 2 -2.57 -8.21 17.74
C ILE A 2 -4.03 -8.07 17.26
N LEU A 3 -4.60 -9.14 16.72
CA LEU A 3 -5.99 -9.24 16.29
C LEU A 3 -7.03 -9.25 17.43
N SER A 4 -6.63 -9.29 18.71
CA SER A 4 -7.61 -9.25 19.82
C SER A 4 -8.28 -7.89 19.95
N GLY A 5 -7.69 -6.82 19.41
CA GLY A 5 -8.18 -5.45 19.55
C GLY A 5 -8.04 -4.87 20.96
N GLU A 6 -7.64 -5.67 21.94
CA GLU A 6 -7.40 -5.21 23.31
C GLU A 6 -6.06 -4.45 23.38
N PRO A 7 -6.04 -3.21 23.93
CA PRO A 7 -4.85 -2.36 23.94
C PRO A 7 -3.59 -2.95 24.57
N SER A 8 -3.69 -3.52 25.78
CA SER A 8 -2.53 -4.03 26.52
C SER A 8 -1.87 -5.24 25.85
N ILE A 9 -2.67 -6.14 25.28
CA ILE A 9 -2.25 -7.32 24.53
C ILE A 9 -1.61 -6.89 23.21
N VAL A 10 -2.19 -5.92 22.50
CA VAL A 10 -1.60 -5.40 21.26
C VAL A 10 -0.24 -4.78 21.53
N GLU A 11 -0.14 -3.96 22.58
CA GLU A 11 1.12 -3.33 22.98
C GLU A 11 2.19 -4.37 23.33
N ALA A 12 1.85 -5.33 24.19
CA ALA A 12 2.74 -6.40 24.61
C ALA A 12 3.16 -7.28 23.42
N ALA A 13 2.23 -7.62 22.52
CA ALA A 13 2.52 -8.43 21.34
C ALA A 13 3.47 -7.70 20.37
N ALA A 14 3.24 -6.42 20.09
CA ALA A 14 4.12 -5.63 19.23
C ALA A 14 5.53 -5.48 19.83
N ALA A 15 5.62 -5.22 21.14
CA ALA A 15 6.89 -5.14 21.85
C ALA A 15 7.65 -6.48 21.84
N LEU A 16 6.94 -7.60 22.04
CA LEU A 16 7.52 -8.93 21.99
C LEU A 16 8.01 -9.29 20.59
N LEU A 17 7.20 -9.05 19.55
CA LEU A 17 7.62 -9.27 18.16
C LEU A 17 8.88 -8.48 17.84
N LYS A 18 8.95 -7.20 18.25
CA LYS A 18 10.15 -6.37 18.10
C LYS A 18 11.37 -7.01 18.78
N ALA A 19 11.23 -7.46 20.02
CA ALA A 19 12.32 -8.08 20.78
C ALA A 19 12.82 -9.38 20.13
N ILE A 20 11.92 -10.16 19.53
CA ILE A 20 12.25 -11.42 18.84
C ILE A 20 13.00 -11.14 17.54
N VAL A 21 12.44 -10.31 16.66
CA VAL A 21 12.99 -10.10 15.31
C VAL A 21 14.33 -9.36 15.33
N THR A 22 14.54 -8.44 16.27
CA THR A 22 15.83 -7.74 16.43
C THR A 22 16.97 -8.66 16.87
N ARG A 23 16.66 -9.84 17.42
CA ARG A 23 17.65 -10.85 17.84
C ARG A 23 17.70 -12.05 16.89
N ASN A 24 16.90 -12.04 15.82
CA ASN A 24 16.79 -13.14 14.88
C ASN A 24 16.71 -12.62 13.43
N PRO A 25 17.86 -12.48 12.75
CA PRO A 25 17.91 -11.97 11.38
C PRO A 25 17.06 -12.79 10.40
N LYS A 26 16.99 -14.12 10.57
CA LYS A 26 16.17 -15.00 9.71
C LYS A 26 14.68 -14.71 9.86
N ALA A 27 14.23 -14.40 11.08
CA ALA A 27 12.84 -14.02 11.32
C ALA A 27 12.56 -12.58 10.85
N MET A 28 13.53 -11.66 10.97
CA MET A 28 13.40 -10.27 10.54
C MET A 28 13.02 -10.17 9.06
N ILE A 29 13.77 -10.83 8.18
CA ILE A 29 13.57 -10.70 6.73
C ILE A 29 12.26 -11.34 6.23
N ARG A 30 11.67 -12.25 7.03
CA ARG A 30 10.43 -12.98 6.72
C ARG A 30 9.24 -12.54 7.57
N LEU A 31 9.34 -11.45 8.35
CA LEU A 31 8.24 -11.03 9.21
C LEU A 31 6.99 -10.69 8.37
N TYR A 32 7.18 -10.16 7.15
CA TYR A 32 6.08 -9.85 6.23
C TYR A 32 5.16 -11.05 5.97
N SER A 33 5.72 -12.27 5.85
CA SER A 33 4.96 -13.48 5.53
C SER A 33 4.12 -13.99 6.70
N THR A 34 4.21 -13.37 7.88
CA THR A 34 3.41 -13.75 9.06
C THR A 34 2.08 -12.99 9.16
N GLY A 35 1.88 -11.96 8.33
CA GLY A 35 0.74 -11.05 8.42
C GLY A 35 0.86 -10.00 9.53
N ALA A 36 1.96 -9.96 10.29
CA ALA A 36 2.13 -9.04 11.42
C ALA A 36 1.88 -7.56 11.08
N PHE A 37 2.31 -7.10 9.90
CA PHE A 37 2.06 -5.73 9.44
C PHE A 37 0.57 -5.48 9.18
N TYR A 38 -0.13 -6.42 8.53
CA TYR A 38 -1.57 -6.32 8.29
C TYR A 38 -2.35 -6.33 9.60
N PHE A 39 -2.00 -7.19 10.54
CA PHE A 39 -2.66 -7.24 11.84
C PHE A 39 -2.46 -5.94 12.61
N ALA A 40 -1.25 -5.37 12.57
CA ALA A 40 -0.95 -4.09 13.22
C ALA A 40 -1.66 -2.90 12.56
N LEU A 41 -1.77 -2.86 11.23
CA LEU A 41 -2.47 -1.80 10.50
C LEU A 41 -4.00 -1.92 10.61
N ALA A 42 -4.53 -3.13 10.80
CA ALA A 42 -5.95 -3.36 11.06
C ALA A 42 -6.39 -2.92 12.47
N TYR A 43 -5.44 -2.59 13.36
CA TYR A 43 -5.74 -2.21 14.73
C TYR A 43 -6.40 -0.82 14.80
N PRO A 44 -7.64 -0.70 15.30
CA PRO A 44 -8.35 0.58 15.34
C PRO A 44 -7.96 1.46 16.54
N GLY A 45 -7.26 0.92 17.55
CA GLY A 45 -6.92 1.66 18.76
C GLY A 45 -5.86 2.76 18.54
N SER A 46 -5.71 3.64 19.52
CA SER A 46 -4.81 4.79 19.45
C SER A 46 -3.44 4.58 20.11
N ASN A 47 -3.27 3.51 20.91
CA ASN A 47 -2.00 3.12 21.55
C ASN A 47 -1.01 2.50 20.54
N LEU A 48 -0.61 3.28 19.54
CA LEU A 48 0.19 2.82 18.42
C LEU A 48 1.70 2.89 18.67
N LEU A 49 2.18 3.38 19.82
CA LEU A 49 3.61 3.59 20.06
C LEU A 49 4.43 2.30 19.91
N SER A 50 3.97 1.18 20.45
CA SER A 50 4.68 -0.11 20.34
C SER A 50 4.64 -0.67 18.93
N ILE A 51 3.54 -0.43 18.19
CA ILE A 51 3.45 -0.75 16.76
C ILE A 51 4.43 0.12 15.96
N GLY A 52 4.47 1.44 16.19
CA GLY A 52 5.42 2.35 15.56
C GLY A 52 6.86 1.92 15.84
N LYS A 53 7.18 1.55 17.09
CA LYS A 53 8.49 1.00 17.47
C LYS A 53 8.83 -0.29 16.75
N LEU A 54 7.87 -1.17 16.50
CA LEU A 54 8.06 -2.38 15.71
C LEU A 54 8.32 -2.02 14.25
N PHE A 55 7.50 -1.16 13.65
CA PHE A 55 7.64 -0.73 12.26
C PHE A 55 8.98 -0.06 12.00
N SER A 56 9.41 0.87 12.87
CA SER A 56 10.68 1.59 12.74
C SER A 56 11.92 0.70 12.62
N VAL A 57 11.87 -0.54 13.13
CA VAL A 57 13.01 -1.47 13.06
C VAL A 57 12.81 -2.61 12.07
N THR A 58 11.65 -2.70 11.41
CA THR A 58 11.31 -3.83 10.54
C THR A 58 10.96 -3.45 9.11
N HIS A 59 10.35 -2.28 8.88
CA HIS A 59 9.64 -2.01 7.62
C HIS A 59 10.53 -2.00 6.37
N VAL A 60 11.81 -1.60 6.48
CA VAL A 60 12.80 -1.60 5.40
C VAL A 60 13.74 -2.82 5.40
N HIS A 61 13.46 -3.82 6.25
CA HIS A 61 14.30 -5.01 6.40
C HIS A 61 13.58 -6.29 5.96
N GLN A 62 12.51 -6.16 5.18
CA GLN A 62 11.72 -7.28 4.69
C GLN A 62 12.20 -7.72 3.31
N ALA A 63 12.25 -9.02 3.04
CA ALA A 63 12.58 -9.58 1.73
C ALA A 63 11.34 -9.69 0.81
N PHE A 64 10.48 -8.66 0.79
CA PHE A 64 9.26 -8.59 -0.02
C PHE A 64 9.57 -8.01 -1.42
N HIS A 65 8.81 -8.38 -2.48
CA HIS A 65 8.99 -7.91 -3.88
C HIS A 65 10.32 -8.25 -4.58
N GLY A 66 10.82 -9.50 -4.43
CA GLY A 66 11.96 -9.99 -5.21
C GLY A 66 13.27 -10.18 -4.43
N GLY A 67 13.22 -10.13 -3.09
CA GLY A 67 14.35 -10.49 -2.23
C GLY A 67 15.07 -9.30 -1.60
N GLU A 68 16.14 -9.57 -0.85
CA GLU A 68 16.89 -8.60 -0.04
C GLU A 68 17.45 -7.41 -0.85
N GLU A 69 17.71 -7.58 -2.15
CA GLU A 69 18.31 -6.55 -3.01
C GLU A 69 17.42 -5.31 -3.19
N ALA A 70 16.09 -5.46 -3.21
CA ALA A 70 15.17 -4.34 -3.38
C ALA A 70 15.10 -3.44 -2.13
N ALA A 71 15.20 -4.03 -0.94
CA ALA A 71 15.17 -3.32 0.34
C ALA A 71 16.46 -2.50 0.59
N VAL A 72 17.60 -3.02 0.13
CA VAL A 72 18.94 -2.44 0.32
C VAL A 72 19.30 -1.42 -0.78
N SER A 73 18.57 -1.40 -1.89
CA SER A 73 18.84 -0.45 -2.98
C SER A 73 18.53 0.99 -2.58
N SER A 74 19.56 1.81 -2.40
CA SER A 74 19.43 3.24 -2.12
C SER A 74 18.88 4.05 -3.29
N SER A 75 18.78 3.46 -4.49
CA SER A 75 18.29 4.11 -5.69
C SER A 75 16.77 4.08 -5.83
N LEU A 76 16.06 3.32 -4.98
CA LEU A 76 14.60 3.22 -5.00
C LEU A 76 13.95 4.18 -3.98
N PRO A 77 12.78 4.76 -4.31
CA PRO A 77 11.98 5.53 -3.36
C PRO A 77 11.64 4.72 -2.10
N LEU A 78 11.45 5.40 -0.96
CA LEU A 78 11.15 4.77 0.33
C LEU A 78 9.91 3.85 0.25
N ALA A 79 8.86 4.25 -0.47
CA ALA A 79 7.69 3.42 -0.69
C ALA A 79 8.01 2.07 -1.36
N LYS A 80 9.01 2.01 -2.23
CA LYS A 80 9.39 0.74 -2.89
C LYS A 80 10.28 -0.15 -2.00
N ARG A 81 10.92 0.44 -0.99
CA ARG A 81 11.83 -0.26 -0.06
C ARG A 81 11.13 -0.72 1.24
N SER A 82 10.01 -0.10 1.57
CA SER A 82 9.24 -0.33 2.79
C SER A 82 8.11 -1.32 2.53
N VAL A 83 7.96 -2.35 3.37
CA VAL A 83 6.80 -3.27 3.33
C VAL A 83 5.46 -2.57 3.55
N LEU A 84 5.52 -1.38 4.15
CA LEU A 84 4.38 -0.50 4.36
C LEU A 84 4.12 0.41 3.15
N GLY A 85 5.03 0.45 2.18
CA GLY A 85 4.86 1.21 0.95
C GLY A 85 3.86 0.50 0.04
N GLY A 86 2.84 1.25 -0.36
CA GLY A 86 1.61 0.72 -0.93
C GLY A 86 0.51 0.52 0.11
N LEU A 87 0.81 0.46 1.42
CA LEU A 87 -0.22 0.42 2.47
C LEU A 87 -0.44 1.77 3.13
N LEU A 88 0.62 2.56 3.30
CA LEU A 88 0.59 3.88 3.91
C LEU A 88 1.06 4.96 2.93
N PRO A 89 0.52 6.20 3.02
CA PRO A 89 1.07 7.35 2.33
C PRO A 89 2.55 7.58 2.62
N GLU A 90 3.29 8.09 1.63
CA GLU A 90 4.73 8.37 1.75
C GLU A 90 5.07 9.36 2.86
N SER A 91 4.19 10.33 3.12
CA SER A 91 4.31 11.28 4.23
C SER A 91 4.44 10.59 5.59
N LEU A 92 3.63 9.56 5.85
CA LEU A 92 3.69 8.81 7.10
C LEU A 92 4.94 7.93 7.19
N LEU A 93 5.40 7.37 6.08
CA LEU A 93 6.68 6.65 6.03
C LEU A 93 7.85 7.58 6.31
N TYR A 94 7.81 8.80 5.75
CA TYR A 94 8.80 9.84 6.01
C TYR A 94 8.83 10.23 7.49
N VAL A 95 7.67 10.42 8.13
CA VAL A 95 7.57 10.69 9.58
C VAL A 95 8.17 9.55 10.39
N LEU A 96 7.90 8.29 10.03
CA LEU A 96 8.46 7.13 10.73
C LEU A 96 10.00 7.11 10.66
N GLU A 97 10.57 7.39 9.48
CA GLU A 97 12.00 7.34 9.23
C GLU A 97 12.75 8.54 9.83
N ARG A 98 12.19 9.75 9.71
CA ARG A 98 12.86 11.01 10.09
C ARG A 98 12.56 11.46 11.51
N SER A 99 11.31 11.34 11.93
CA SER A 99 10.83 11.83 13.23
C SER A 99 10.63 10.71 14.25
N GLY A 100 10.70 9.45 13.81
CA GLY A 100 10.70 8.27 14.66
C GLY A 100 9.30 7.77 15.07
N PRO A 101 9.26 6.68 15.86
CA PRO A 101 8.03 5.92 16.11
C PRO A 101 6.99 6.67 16.94
N ALA A 102 7.41 7.62 17.80
CA ALA A 102 6.49 8.42 18.60
C ALA A 102 5.73 9.45 17.75
N ALA A 103 6.45 10.16 16.87
CA ALA A 103 5.86 11.09 15.92
C ALA A 103 4.93 10.37 14.94
N PHE A 104 5.35 9.20 14.44
CA PHE A 104 4.51 8.36 13.59
C PHE A 104 3.21 7.93 14.30
N ALA A 105 3.31 7.45 15.54
CA ALA A 105 2.14 7.03 16.31
C ALA A 105 1.16 8.20 16.54
N ALA A 106 1.68 9.41 16.80
CA ALA A 106 0.88 10.62 16.93
C ALA A 106 0.22 11.00 15.59
N ALA A 107 0.96 10.97 14.48
CA ALA A 107 0.43 11.26 13.14
C ALA A 107 -0.67 10.28 12.71
N MET A 108 -0.54 9.00 13.05
CA MET A 108 -1.55 7.96 12.73
C MET A 108 -2.90 8.15 13.44
N VAL A 109 -2.94 8.92 14.52
CA VAL A 109 -4.14 9.23 15.30
C VAL A 109 -4.56 10.69 15.20
N SER A 110 -3.84 11.51 14.45
CA SER A 110 -4.21 12.91 14.22
C SER A 110 -5.09 13.05 12.99
N ASP A 111 -5.79 14.18 12.94
CA ASP A 111 -6.44 14.67 11.74
C ASP A 111 -5.58 15.82 11.19
N SER A 112 -4.98 15.62 10.01
CA SER A 112 -3.98 16.52 9.46
C SER A 112 -4.22 16.71 7.98
N ASP A 113 -4.34 17.97 7.58
CA ASP A 113 -4.35 18.41 6.19
C ASP A 113 -3.43 19.62 6.08
N THR A 114 -2.15 19.33 5.87
CA THR A 114 -1.06 20.30 5.86
C THR A 114 -0.14 20.03 4.66
N PRO A 115 0.79 20.95 4.34
CA PRO A 115 1.82 20.67 3.34
C PRO A 115 2.67 19.44 3.64
N GLU A 116 2.86 19.02 4.89
CA GLU A 116 3.72 17.87 5.23
C GLU A 116 2.95 16.54 5.35
N ILE A 117 1.72 16.59 5.86
CA ILE A 117 0.91 15.41 6.15
C ILE A 117 -0.54 15.69 5.76
N ILE A 118 -1.07 14.82 4.91
CA ILE A 118 -2.49 14.69 4.59
C ILE A 118 -2.90 13.28 5.07
N TRP A 119 -3.48 13.23 6.26
CA TRP A 119 -3.92 12.00 6.90
C TRP A 119 -5.06 12.30 7.86
N THR A 120 -6.17 11.59 7.69
CA THR A 120 -7.37 11.81 8.50
C THR A 120 -7.85 10.51 9.15
N HIS A 121 -8.68 10.63 10.18
CA HIS A 121 -9.36 9.47 10.76
C HIS A 121 -10.19 8.70 9.73
N LYS A 122 -10.77 9.41 8.76
CA LYS A 122 -11.52 8.83 7.65
C LYS A 122 -10.60 7.98 6.76
N MET A 123 -9.45 8.52 6.34
CA MET A 123 -8.46 7.77 5.56
C MET A 123 -7.99 6.52 6.30
N ARG A 124 -7.79 6.61 7.61
CA ARG A 124 -7.42 5.45 8.42
C ARG A 124 -8.52 4.40 8.50
N ALA A 125 -9.75 4.80 8.83
CA ALA A 125 -10.84 3.87 9.10
C ALA A 125 -11.44 3.29 7.80
N GLU A 126 -11.76 4.15 6.84
CA GLU A 126 -12.51 3.79 5.63
C GLU A 126 -11.61 3.29 4.50
N ASN A 127 -10.33 3.70 4.45
CA ASN A 127 -9.40 3.21 3.43
C ASN A 127 -8.48 2.13 4.00
N LEU A 128 -7.59 2.48 4.94
CA LEU A 128 -6.57 1.54 5.44
C LEU A 128 -7.18 0.33 6.16
N ILE A 129 -7.86 0.55 7.28
CA ILE A 129 -8.36 -0.54 8.13
C ILE A 129 -9.36 -1.40 7.36
N ARG A 130 -10.31 -0.77 6.65
CA ARG A 130 -11.30 -1.49 5.82
C ARG A 130 -10.61 -2.40 4.81
N GLN A 131 -9.70 -1.90 3.98
CA GLN A 131 -9.09 -2.69 2.92
C GLN A 131 -8.19 -3.79 3.49
N VAL A 132 -7.48 -3.53 4.60
CA VAL A 132 -6.70 -4.56 5.29
C VAL A 132 -7.60 -5.66 5.84
N LEU A 133 -8.72 -5.33 6.48
CA LEU A 133 -9.69 -6.32 6.98
C LEU A 133 -10.33 -7.12 5.83
N GLN A 134 -10.68 -6.48 4.72
CA GLN A 134 -11.16 -7.16 3.51
C GLN A 134 -10.11 -8.15 2.98
N HIS A 135 -8.83 -7.77 2.99
CA HIS A 135 -7.74 -8.66 2.60
C HIS A 135 -7.58 -9.84 3.57
N LEU A 136 -7.64 -9.60 4.89
CA LEU A 136 -7.59 -10.66 5.89
C LEU A 136 -8.78 -11.63 5.78
N GLY A 137 -9.91 -11.17 5.24
CA GLY A 137 -11.10 -11.98 5.02
C GLY A 137 -11.65 -12.55 6.33
N ASP A 138 -11.94 -13.84 6.36
CA ASP A 138 -12.48 -14.53 7.53
C ASP A 138 -11.40 -15.02 8.51
N PHE A 139 -10.11 -14.75 8.25
CA PHE A 139 -9.02 -15.22 9.10
C PHE A 139 -9.17 -14.81 10.59
N PRO A 140 -9.50 -13.55 10.93
CA PRO A 140 -9.71 -13.18 12.33
C PRO A 140 -10.82 -13.99 13.02
N GLN A 141 -11.88 -14.33 12.27
CA GLN A 141 -13.00 -15.14 12.76
C GLN A 141 -12.61 -16.62 12.89
N LYS A 142 -11.85 -17.17 11.93
CA LYS A 142 -11.31 -18.53 12.00
C LYS A 142 -10.35 -18.70 13.17
N LEU A 143 -9.50 -17.71 13.43
CA LEU A 143 -8.53 -17.77 14.51
C LEU A 143 -9.20 -17.80 15.89
N SER A 144 -10.35 -17.13 16.06
CA SER A 144 -11.11 -17.18 17.32
C SER A 144 -11.75 -18.54 17.57
N GLN A 145 -12.09 -19.28 16.52
CA GLN A 145 -12.63 -20.64 16.58
C GLN A 145 -11.52 -21.70 16.68
N HIS A 146 -10.37 -21.46 16.04
CA HIS A 146 -9.26 -22.39 15.91
C HIS A 146 -7.92 -21.68 16.14
N CYS A 147 -7.45 -21.69 17.39
CA CYS A 147 -6.25 -20.96 17.80
C CYS A 147 -4.92 -21.42 17.16
N HIS A 148 -4.90 -22.56 16.49
CA HIS A 148 -3.74 -23.13 15.81
C HIS A 148 -3.73 -22.88 14.29
N VAL A 149 -4.76 -22.21 13.75
CA VAL A 149 -4.82 -21.86 12.34
C VAL A 149 -3.68 -20.90 11.99
N LEU A 150 -2.90 -21.27 10.98
CA LEU A 150 -1.80 -20.46 10.46
C LEU A 150 -2.32 -19.49 9.40
N TYR A 151 -1.80 -18.26 9.43
CA TYR A 151 -2.09 -17.27 8.40
C TYR A 151 -1.36 -17.65 7.11
N ASP A 152 -2.12 -17.77 6.02
CA ASP A 152 -1.53 -17.96 4.69
C ASP A 152 -1.31 -16.60 4.02
N TYR A 153 -0.05 -16.20 3.92
CA TYR A 153 0.31 -14.90 3.37
C TYR A 153 -0.03 -14.78 1.89
N ALA A 154 -0.59 -13.62 1.57
CA ALA A 154 -0.81 -13.12 0.21
C ALA A 154 -0.39 -11.65 0.18
N PRO A 155 0.32 -11.17 -0.84
CA PRO A 155 0.58 -9.75 -0.98
C PRO A 155 -0.75 -9.02 -1.18
N MET A 156 -0.97 -7.99 -0.39
CA MET A 156 -2.13 -7.11 -0.53
C MET A 156 -1.91 -6.14 -1.71
N PRO A 157 -2.94 -5.90 -2.55
CA PRO A 157 -2.93 -4.76 -3.47
C PRO A 157 -2.66 -3.44 -2.72
N PRO A 158 -2.06 -2.42 -3.36
CA PRO A 158 -1.92 -1.12 -2.74
C PRO A 158 -3.26 -0.55 -2.26
N VAL A 159 -3.23 0.14 -1.13
CA VAL A 159 -4.38 0.85 -0.56
C VAL A 159 -4.59 2.14 -1.34
N THR A 160 -5.76 2.27 -1.95
CA THR A 160 -6.17 3.48 -2.65
C THR A 160 -6.64 4.53 -1.65
N TYR A 161 -6.13 5.76 -1.78
CA TYR A 161 -6.55 6.92 -1.00
C TYR A 161 -7.13 7.98 -1.96
N PRO A 162 -8.47 8.07 -2.10
CA PRO A 162 -9.10 9.05 -2.98
C PRO A 162 -8.68 10.49 -2.70
N GLU A 163 -8.43 10.81 -1.42
CA GLU A 163 -7.99 12.12 -0.95
C GLU A 163 -6.61 12.53 -1.49
N LEU A 164 -5.79 11.57 -1.89
CA LEU A 164 -4.43 11.79 -2.37
C LEU A 164 -4.29 11.62 -3.89
N ARG A 165 -5.39 11.34 -4.62
CA ARG A 165 -5.34 10.98 -6.05
C ARG A 165 -4.58 12.00 -6.90
N ASP A 166 -4.83 13.28 -6.66
CA ASP A 166 -4.27 14.36 -7.45
C ASP A 166 -3.16 15.11 -6.69
N GLU A 167 -2.69 14.53 -5.58
CA GLU A 167 -1.63 15.09 -4.75
C GLU A 167 -0.28 14.58 -5.22
N MET A 168 0.66 15.51 -5.40
CA MET A 168 2.06 15.18 -5.69
C MET A 168 2.87 15.34 -4.41
N TRP A 169 3.31 14.23 -3.84
CA TRP A 169 4.24 14.24 -2.71
C TRP A 169 5.68 14.35 -3.26
N CYS A 170 6.50 15.25 -2.71
CA CYS A 170 7.92 15.39 -3.04
C CYS A 170 8.79 15.73 -1.81
N HIS A 171 9.79 14.89 -1.52
CA HIS A 171 10.73 14.88 -0.38
C HIS A 171 10.15 14.96 1.04
N ARG A 172 9.27 15.92 1.29
CA ARG A 172 8.60 16.15 2.57
C ARG A 172 7.20 16.75 2.39
N TYR A 173 6.90 17.29 1.22
CA TYR A 173 5.77 18.16 1.01
C TYR A 173 4.81 17.63 -0.05
N TYR A 174 3.52 17.74 0.22
CA TYR A 174 2.47 17.73 -0.79
C TYR A 174 2.48 19.08 -1.52
N LEU A 175 2.87 19.05 -2.78
CA LEU A 175 3.15 20.26 -3.57
C LEU A 175 1.91 21.13 -3.73
N ARG A 176 0.71 20.55 -3.84
CA ARG A 176 -0.52 21.33 -3.95
C ARG A 176 -0.77 22.14 -2.67
N ASN A 177 -0.76 21.49 -1.52
CA ASN A 177 -0.92 22.16 -0.23
C ASN A 177 0.22 23.17 0.01
N LEU A 178 1.46 22.86 -0.36
CA LEU A 178 2.58 23.78 -0.21
C LEU A 178 2.41 25.06 -1.06
N CYS A 179 1.83 24.95 -2.26
CA CYS A 179 1.57 26.07 -3.14
C CYS A 179 0.29 26.86 -2.79
N ASP A 180 -0.50 26.41 -1.81
CA ASP A 180 -1.69 27.13 -1.36
C ASP A 180 -1.33 28.22 -0.33
N GLU A 181 -0.91 29.38 -0.84
CA GLU A 181 -0.54 30.54 -0.01
C GLU A 181 -1.73 31.17 0.75
N ILE A 182 -2.98 30.82 0.38
CA ILE A 182 -4.18 31.31 1.06
C ILE A 182 -4.39 30.52 2.36
N ARG A 183 -4.32 29.19 2.28
CA ARG A 183 -4.49 28.30 3.44
C ARG A 183 -3.23 28.24 4.31
N PHE A 184 -2.05 28.29 3.69
CA PHE A 184 -0.77 28.10 4.36
C PHE A 184 0.22 29.25 4.08
N PRO A 185 -0.10 30.48 4.50
CA PRO A 185 0.77 31.62 4.25
C PRO A 185 2.13 31.45 4.95
N ASN A 186 3.23 31.67 4.22
CA ASN A 186 4.61 31.60 4.71
C ASN A 186 4.97 30.26 5.37
N TRP A 187 4.50 29.13 4.82
CA TRP A 187 4.86 27.81 5.34
C TRP A 187 6.39 27.61 5.31
N PRO A 188 7.02 27.22 6.43
CA PRO A 188 8.46 27.09 6.49
C PRO A 188 8.96 25.89 5.68
N ILE A 189 9.89 26.15 4.76
CA ILE A 189 10.57 25.10 3.99
C ILE A 189 11.83 24.67 4.73
N VAL A 190 11.81 23.44 5.23
CA VAL A 190 12.92 22.76 5.90
C VAL A 190 13.57 21.81 4.91
N GLU A 191 14.88 21.52 5.07
CA GLU A 191 15.64 20.66 4.12
C GLU A 191 15.51 21.17 2.67
N HIS A 192 15.59 22.50 2.50
CA HIS A 192 15.32 23.16 1.22
C HIS A 192 16.25 22.69 0.09
N VAL A 193 17.48 22.23 0.41
CA VAL A 193 18.43 21.71 -0.59
C VAL A 193 17.97 20.35 -1.10
N GLU A 194 17.69 19.42 -0.20
CA GLU A 194 17.22 18.08 -0.52
C GLU A 194 15.87 18.15 -1.22
N PHE A 195 14.96 19.00 -0.75
CA PHE A 195 13.68 19.23 -1.41
C PHE A 195 13.86 19.72 -2.85
N LEU A 196 14.70 20.73 -3.08
CA LEU A 196 14.95 21.23 -4.44
C LEU A 196 15.57 20.17 -5.34
N GLN A 197 16.52 19.37 -4.82
CA GLN A 197 17.13 18.27 -5.57
C GLN A 197 16.08 17.22 -5.97
N SER A 198 15.23 16.79 -5.03
CA SER A 198 14.14 15.85 -5.30
C SER A 198 13.13 16.42 -6.30
N LEU A 199 12.80 17.70 -6.20
CA LEU A 199 11.90 18.38 -7.12
C LEU A 199 12.46 18.38 -8.55
N LEU A 200 13.75 18.69 -8.71
CA LEU A 200 14.41 18.68 -10.02
C LEU A 200 14.49 17.27 -10.61
N VAL A 201 14.73 16.25 -9.78
CA VAL A 201 14.73 14.84 -10.21
C VAL A 201 13.33 14.45 -10.70
N MET A 202 12.30 14.70 -9.88
CA MET A 202 10.91 14.39 -10.21
C MET A 202 10.44 15.12 -11.48
N TRP A 203 10.78 16.41 -11.61
CA TRP A 203 10.46 17.19 -12.80
C TRP A 203 11.12 16.60 -14.05
N ARG A 204 12.39 16.22 -13.97
CA ARG A 204 13.09 15.57 -15.09
C ARG A 204 12.46 14.24 -15.45
N GLU A 205 12.09 13.42 -14.46
CA GLU A 205 11.40 12.15 -14.68
C GLU A 205 10.07 12.36 -15.41
N GLU A 206 9.28 13.36 -14.99
CA GLU A 206 8.02 13.72 -15.64
C GLU A 206 8.21 14.17 -17.09
N LEU A 207 9.23 14.99 -17.37
CA LEU A 207 9.57 15.40 -18.74
C LEU A 207 10.00 14.23 -19.64
N THR A 208 10.60 13.19 -19.04
CA THR A 208 11.03 11.99 -19.76
C THR A 208 9.99 10.86 -19.71
N ARG A 209 8.83 11.11 -19.11
CA ARG A 209 7.81 10.08 -18.88
C ARG A 209 7.33 9.54 -20.22
N LYS A 210 7.64 8.27 -20.46
CA LYS A 210 7.09 7.53 -21.59
C LYS A 210 5.71 7.00 -21.22
N PRO A 211 4.76 6.93 -22.17
CA PRO A 211 3.53 6.19 -21.95
C PRO A 211 3.86 4.75 -21.52
N MET A 212 3.03 4.17 -20.65
CA MET A 212 3.21 2.80 -20.16
C MET A 212 3.39 1.84 -21.33
N ASP A 213 4.45 1.03 -21.31
CA ASP A 213 4.71 0.02 -22.35
C ASP A 213 3.72 -1.16 -22.31
N LEU A 214 2.90 -1.26 -21.26
CA LEU A 214 1.90 -2.31 -21.06
C LEU A 214 0.52 -1.76 -21.44
N SER A 215 -0.12 -2.36 -22.44
CA SER A 215 -1.48 -1.95 -22.81
C SER A 215 -2.51 -2.44 -21.79
N GLU A 216 -3.66 -1.77 -21.71
CA GLU A 216 -4.75 -2.19 -20.82
C GLU A 216 -5.24 -3.61 -21.13
N GLU A 217 -5.26 -3.99 -22.41
CA GLU A 217 -5.63 -5.35 -22.83
C GLU A 217 -4.59 -6.38 -22.39
N GLU A 218 -3.30 -6.03 -22.41
CA GLU A 218 -2.23 -6.89 -21.92
C GLU A 218 -2.31 -7.05 -20.40
N ALA A 219 -2.59 -5.98 -19.65
CA ALA A 219 -2.82 -6.04 -18.20
C ALA A 219 -4.02 -6.95 -17.86
N CYS A 220 -5.14 -6.79 -18.56
CA CYS A 220 -6.32 -7.65 -18.38
C CYS A 220 -6.00 -9.12 -18.69
N LYS A 221 -5.22 -9.40 -19.74
CA LYS A 221 -4.76 -10.77 -20.07
C LYS A 221 -3.87 -11.34 -18.98
N ILE A 222 -2.92 -10.56 -18.44
CA ILE A 222 -2.03 -10.99 -17.35
C ILE A 222 -2.83 -11.29 -16.08
N LEU A 223 -3.82 -10.46 -15.77
CA LEU A 223 -4.70 -10.61 -14.61
C LEU A 223 -5.82 -11.63 -14.81
N GLU A 224 -5.86 -12.29 -15.97
CA GLU A 224 -6.87 -13.29 -16.34
C GLU A 224 -8.31 -12.73 -16.16
N ILE A 225 -8.51 -11.44 -16.49
CA ILE A 225 -9.81 -10.75 -16.44
C ILE A 225 -10.45 -10.77 -17.83
N SER A 226 -11.58 -11.47 -17.96
CA SER A 226 -12.41 -11.50 -19.17
C SER A 226 -13.27 -10.23 -19.25
N LEU A 227 -13.23 -9.55 -20.41
CA LEU A 227 -14.09 -8.39 -20.74
C LEU A 227 -15.60 -8.75 -20.76
N GLU A 228 -15.93 -10.04 -20.90
CA GLU A 228 -17.31 -10.55 -20.89
C GLU A 228 -17.94 -10.55 -19.47
N ASP A 229 -17.12 -10.52 -18.42
CA ASP A 229 -17.58 -10.54 -17.03
C ASP A 229 -17.87 -9.12 -16.47
N VAL A 230 -17.89 -8.08 -17.32
CA VAL A 230 -18.18 -6.67 -16.96
C VAL A 230 -19.67 -6.33 -17.07
N SER A 231 -20.51 -7.27 -17.54
CA SER A 231 -21.93 -7.03 -17.85
C SER A 231 -22.94 -7.71 -16.89
N SER A 232 -22.59 -8.00 -15.64
CA SER A 232 -23.57 -8.52 -14.67
C SER A 232 -23.63 -7.66 -13.41
N ASP A 233 -24.31 -6.53 -13.54
CA ASP A 233 -25.42 -6.07 -12.68
C ASP A 233 -25.51 -4.54 -12.71
N ASP A 234 -26.08 -3.98 -13.78
CA ASP A 234 -27.26 -3.12 -13.70
C ASP A 234 -27.66 -2.54 -15.07
N VAL A 235 -28.98 -2.51 -15.30
CA VAL A 235 -29.75 -1.88 -16.40
C VAL A 235 -29.85 -2.63 -17.74
N LYS A 236 -31.00 -3.31 -17.89
CA LYS A 236 -31.63 -3.69 -19.17
C LYS A 236 -32.10 -2.45 -19.97
N LYS A 237 -31.97 -2.56 -21.31
CA LYS A 237 -32.52 -1.74 -22.43
C LYS A 237 -31.70 -0.47 -22.74
N LYS A 238 -31.20 -0.25 -23.97
CA LYS A 238 -31.82 -0.43 -25.30
C LYS A 238 -30.73 -0.50 -26.40
N SER A 239 -31.06 -1.24 -27.47
CA SER A 239 -30.47 -1.27 -28.82
C SER A 239 -30.23 0.14 -29.41
N SER A 240 -29.35 0.42 -30.39
CA SER A 240 -28.80 -0.33 -31.53
C SER A 240 -27.80 0.58 -32.27
N PHE A 241 -26.87 -0.03 -33.04
CA PHE A 241 -26.19 0.53 -34.23
C PHE A 241 -25.21 1.71 -34.02
N GLU A 242 -23.90 1.45 -34.16
CA GLU A 242 -23.09 1.83 -35.34
C GLU A 242 -21.61 1.47 -35.12
N THR A 243 -21.02 0.88 -36.16
CA THR A 243 -19.61 0.50 -36.28
C THR A 243 -18.74 1.74 -36.49
N ALA A 244 -17.92 2.08 -35.48
CA ALA A 244 -16.57 2.66 -35.57
C ALA A 244 -16.16 3.23 -34.21
N ASP A 245 -15.79 2.38 -33.24
CA ASP A 245 -14.97 2.77 -32.07
C ASP A 245 -14.69 1.57 -31.13
N GLU A 246 -14.10 0.47 -31.63
CA GLU A 246 -13.79 -0.69 -30.75
C GLU A 246 -12.75 -0.32 -29.67
N ALA A 247 -11.73 0.48 -30.00
CA ALA A 247 -10.70 0.90 -29.03
C ALA A 247 -11.23 1.90 -27.98
N SER A 248 -12.14 2.80 -28.37
CA SER A 248 -12.78 3.78 -27.46
C SER A 248 -13.89 3.15 -26.61
N SER A 249 -14.50 2.05 -27.09
CA SER A 249 -15.46 1.25 -26.32
C SER A 249 -14.77 0.31 -25.32
N LEU A 250 -13.62 -0.26 -25.69
CA LEU A 250 -12.81 -1.12 -24.80
C LEU A 250 -12.24 -0.34 -23.61
N SER A 251 -11.64 0.82 -23.85
CA SER A 251 -11.12 1.71 -22.79
C SER A 251 -12.23 2.13 -21.80
N LYS A 252 -13.43 2.48 -22.28
CA LYS A 252 -14.59 2.78 -21.42
C LYS A 252 -15.14 1.56 -20.66
N GLN A 253 -15.02 0.36 -21.21
CA GLN A 253 -15.41 -0.88 -20.51
C GLN A 253 -14.40 -1.26 -19.43
N ILE A 254 -13.11 -0.99 -19.67
CA ILE A 254 -12.00 -1.24 -18.72
C ILE A 254 -12.04 -0.24 -17.57
N GLU A 255 -12.39 1.03 -17.83
CA GLU A 255 -12.66 2.04 -16.78
C GLU A 255 -13.75 1.59 -15.80
N ASN A 256 -14.64 0.70 -16.22
CA ASN A 256 -15.76 0.18 -15.42
C ASN A 256 -15.48 -1.18 -14.75
N ILE A 257 -14.23 -1.66 -14.79
CA ILE A 257 -13.83 -2.84 -14.02
C ILE A 257 -13.89 -2.49 -12.54
N ASP A 258 -14.76 -3.20 -11.82
CA ASP A 258 -14.89 -3.08 -10.38
C ASP A 258 -13.54 -3.31 -9.68
N GLU A 259 -13.10 -2.31 -8.91
CA GLU A 259 -11.85 -2.32 -8.13
C GLU A 259 -11.79 -3.54 -7.19
N GLU A 260 -12.93 -3.97 -6.62
CA GLU A 260 -12.97 -5.15 -5.75
C GLU A 260 -12.68 -6.45 -6.53
N LYS A 261 -13.17 -6.56 -7.77
CA LYS A 261 -12.91 -7.68 -8.66
C LYS A 261 -11.45 -7.74 -9.10
N LEU A 262 -10.88 -6.58 -9.46
CA LEU A 262 -9.45 -6.45 -9.78
C LEU A 262 -8.58 -6.92 -8.62
N LYS A 263 -8.85 -6.42 -7.41
CA LYS A 263 -8.13 -6.81 -6.17
C LYS A 263 -8.27 -8.31 -5.88
N ARG A 264 -9.45 -8.90 -6.13
CA ARG A 264 -9.67 -10.34 -5.94
C ARG A 264 -8.85 -11.18 -6.92
N GLN A 265 -8.80 -10.82 -8.20
CA GLN A 265 -8.01 -11.55 -9.20
C GLN A 265 -6.51 -11.40 -8.95
N TYR A 266 -6.05 -10.18 -8.69
CA TYR A 266 -4.67 -9.93 -8.26
C TYR A 266 -4.28 -10.83 -7.10
N ARG A 267 -5.09 -10.87 -6.03
CA ARG A 267 -4.81 -11.70 -4.84
C ARG A 267 -4.68 -13.18 -5.21
N LYS A 268 -5.60 -13.71 -6.02
CA LYS A 268 -5.60 -15.11 -6.45
C LYS A 268 -4.33 -15.47 -7.21
N LEU A 269 -3.93 -14.63 -8.16
CA LEU A 269 -2.74 -14.86 -8.98
C LEU A 269 -1.45 -14.64 -8.18
N ALA A 270 -1.38 -13.59 -7.38
CA ALA A 270 -0.22 -13.29 -6.55
C ALA A 270 0.04 -14.39 -5.51
N MET A 271 -1.01 -15.04 -4.96
CA MET A 271 -0.85 -16.23 -4.12
C MET A 271 -0.31 -17.45 -4.89
N LYS A 272 -0.79 -17.66 -6.12
CA LYS A 272 -0.42 -18.80 -6.97
C LYS A 272 1.04 -18.75 -7.43
N TYR A 273 1.53 -17.55 -7.75
CA TYR A 273 2.86 -17.35 -8.32
C TYR A 273 3.87 -16.75 -7.33
N HIS A 274 3.55 -16.67 -6.03
CA HIS A 274 4.45 -16.10 -5.02
C HIS A 274 5.82 -16.84 -5.00
N PRO A 275 6.96 -16.12 -5.05
CA PRO A 275 8.30 -16.73 -5.12
C PRO A 275 8.61 -17.74 -4.01
N ASP A 276 8.10 -17.50 -2.79
CA ASP A 276 8.30 -18.42 -1.65
C ASP A 276 7.64 -19.81 -1.85
N LYS A 277 6.56 -19.88 -2.63
CA LYS A 277 5.82 -21.12 -2.90
C LYS A 277 6.16 -21.71 -4.26
N ASN A 278 6.56 -20.86 -5.20
CA ASN A 278 6.91 -21.22 -6.57
C ASN A 278 8.18 -20.44 -7.00
N PRO A 279 9.39 -21.02 -6.86
CA PRO A 279 10.64 -20.36 -7.21
C PRO A 279 10.72 -19.94 -8.68
N GLU A 280 10.10 -20.71 -9.60
CA GLU A 280 10.03 -20.41 -11.03
C GLU A 280 8.92 -19.40 -11.37
N GLY A 281 8.00 -19.13 -10.43
CA GLY A 281 6.87 -18.21 -10.61
C GLY A 281 7.22 -16.72 -10.52
N ARG A 282 8.48 -16.38 -10.23
CA ARG A 282 8.92 -15.00 -9.93
C ARG A 282 8.65 -14.02 -11.07
N GLU A 283 8.95 -14.38 -12.31
CA GLU A 283 8.70 -13.50 -13.46
C GLU A 283 7.22 -13.18 -13.62
N ARG A 284 6.38 -14.21 -13.48
CA ARG A 284 4.92 -14.05 -13.57
C ARG A 284 4.37 -13.23 -12.41
N PHE A 285 4.91 -13.40 -11.20
CA PHE A 285 4.55 -12.58 -10.05
C PHE A 285 4.84 -11.09 -10.28
N LEU A 286 6.02 -10.75 -10.79
CA LEU A 286 6.36 -9.36 -11.13
C LEU A 286 5.47 -8.80 -12.24
N ALA A 287 5.11 -9.61 -13.24
CA ALA A 287 4.17 -9.21 -14.27
C ALA A 287 2.77 -8.92 -13.70
N ILE A 288 2.29 -9.74 -12.76
CA ILE A 288 1.01 -9.53 -12.04
C ILE A 288 1.03 -8.28 -11.17
N GLN A 289 2.20 -7.88 -10.65
CA GLN A 289 2.34 -6.63 -9.89
C GLN A 289 2.42 -5.39 -10.77
N LYS A 290 2.92 -5.55 -12.00
CA LYS A 290 3.02 -4.46 -12.98
C LYS A 290 1.68 -4.20 -13.67
N ALA A 291 0.92 -5.26 -13.93
CA ALA A 291 -0.44 -5.23 -14.50
C ALA A 291 -1.45 -4.73 -13.46
#